data_AF-A0A935K7P0-F1
#
_entry.id   AF-A0A935K7P0-F1
#
_cell.length_a   1.000
_cell.length_b   1.000
_cell.length_c   1.000
_cell.angle_alpha   90.00
_cell.angle_beta   90.00
_cell.angle_gamma   90.00
#
_symmetry.space_group_name_H-M   'P 1'
#
loop_
_entity.id
_entity.type
_entity.pdbx_description
1 polymer ?
#
loop_
_entity_poly.entity_id
_entity_poly.type
_entity_poly.pdbx_seq_one_letter_code
_entity_poly.pdbx_strand_id
1 'polypeptide(L)'
;MDLENFFGSITSGDLDAAIKECSGIVPDWVKLATTTKVIQKACFDKDDRLPIGYLTSPRIANAVMFGFDNALLDIIPDKSKFGNAVVTRYADDFVFSTDKRGACRIFVNAFEELLNTWTSPNLKINATKTRYMSRAGGSMLITGLRVKQDGEIGVHPNYRDHVRLLLKLYANAKLKSDDVVRLNGHLAFVQFADPQ
;
A
#
# COMPACT_ATOMS: atom_id res chain seq x y z
N MET A 1 -6.43 6.36 1.01
CA MET A 1 -6.07 6.73 2.41
C MET A 1 -4.66 6.24 2.61
N ASP A 2 -3.87 6.93 3.42
CA ASP A 2 -2.46 6.62 3.65
C ASP A 2 -2.18 6.66 5.16
N LEU A 3 -1.16 5.94 5.61
CA LEU A 3 -0.71 5.94 7.01
C LEU A 3 0.51 6.85 7.20
N GLU A 4 0.53 7.62 8.28
CA GLU A 4 1.66 8.50 8.59
C GLU A 4 2.88 7.70 9.05
N ASN A 5 4.03 7.99 8.43
CA ASN A 5 5.33 7.41 8.80
C ASN A 5 5.29 5.88 8.96
N PHE A 6 4.55 5.18 8.09
CA PHE A 6 4.20 3.77 8.28
C PHE A 6 5.35 2.87 8.72
N PHE A 7 6.44 2.82 7.94
CA PHE A 7 7.63 2.04 8.31
C PHE A 7 8.25 2.52 9.62
N GLY A 8 8.42 3.83 9.77
CA GLY A 8 9.01 4.40 10.99
C GLY A 8 8.15 4.25 12.24
N SER A 9 6.88 3.87 12.10
CA SER A 9 5.94 3.58 13.19
C SER A 9 5.92 2.11 13.61
N ILE A 10 6.61 1.23 12.86
CA ILE A 10 6.74 -0.19 13.19
C ILE A 10 8.04 -0.41 13.96
N THR A 11 7.92 -1.09 15.09
CA THR A 11 8.99 -1.41 16.05
C THR A 11 9.31 -2.89 16.08
N SER A 12 10.44 -3.26 16.70
CA SER A 12 10.79 -4.67 16.87
C SER A 12 9.80 -5.41 17.78
N GLY A 13 9.21 -4.71 18.75
CA GLY A 13 8.15 -5.24 19.60
C GLY A 13 6.89 -5.64 18.83
N ASP A 14 6.55 -4.91 17.76
CA ASP A 14 5.41 -5.25 16.91
C ASP A 14 5.65 -6.54 16.12
N LEU A 15 6.88 -6.73 15.64
CA LEU A 15 7.27 -7.99 14.99
C LEU A 15 7.25 -9.16 15.99
N ASP A 16 7.73 -8.95 17.22
CA ASP A 16 7.68 -9.96 18.27
C ASP A 16 6.24 -10.36 18.61
N ALA A 17 5.30 -9.40 18.64
CA ALA A 17 3.89 -9.66 18.84
C ALA A 17 3.33 -10.54 17.71
N ALA A 18 3.59 -10.18 16.45
CA ALA A 18 3.17 -10.96 15.29
C ALA A 18 3.74 -12.39 15.29
N ILE A 19 5.02 -12.55 15.67
CA ILE A 19 5.66 -13.88 15.78
C ILE A 19 4.99 -14.74 16.87
N LYS A 20 4.59 -14.13 18.00
CA LYS A 20 3.89 -14.83 19.09
C LYS A 20 2.50 -15.30 18.67
N GLU A 21 1.76 -14.48 17.93
CA GLU A 21 0.46 -14.87 17.36
C GLU A 21 0.59 -16.06 16.41
N CYS A 22 1.70 -16.14 15.66
CA CYS A 22 2.01 -17.26 14.77
C CYS A 22 2.81 -18.39 15.45
N SER A 23 2.83 -18.48 16.77
CA SER A 23 3.72 -19.40 17.51
C SER A 23 3.60 -20.87 17.13
N GLY A 24 2.46 -21.32 16.60
CA GLY A 24 2.27 -22.69 16.10
C GLY A 24 2.85 -22.96 14.69
N ILE A 25 3.28 -21.90 13.99
CA ILE A 25 3.79 -21.95 12.61
C ILE A 25 5.29 -21.68 12.59
N VAL A 26 5.76 -20.75 13.42
CA VAL A 26 7.18 -20.39 13.48
C VAL A 26 7.99 -21.38 14.32
N PRO A 27 9.22 -21.77 13.87
CA PRO A 27 10.11 -22.61 14.65
C PRO A 27 10.46 -22.00 16.01
N ASP A 28 10.62 -22.83 17.04
CA ASP A 28 10.90 -22.38 18.41
C ASP A 28 12.20 -21.58 18.55
N TRP A 29 13.20 -21.87 17.70
CA TRP A 29 14.47 -21.13 17.72
C TRP A 29 14.31 -19.64 17.38
N VAL A 30 13.25 -19.28 16.65
CA VAL A 30 12.92 -17.87 16.34
C VAL A 30 12.51 -17.11 17.60
N LYS A 31 11.88 -17.80 18.56
CA LYS A 31 11.36 -17.23 19.81
C LYS A 31 12.44 -17.04 20.88
N LEU A 32 13.66 -17.54 20.63
CA LEU A 32 14.77 -17.39 21.57
C LEU A 32 15.19 -15.92 21.65
N ALA A 33 15.42 -15.43 22.87
CA ALA A 33 15.82 -14.04 23.11
C ALA A 33 17.11 -13.65 22.36
N THR A 34 18.01 -14.60 22.11
CA THR A 34 19.21 -14.39 21.28
C THR A 34 18.84 -14.09 19.83
N THR A 35 17.91 -14.86 19.26
CA THR A 35 17.45 -14.69 17.87
C THR A 35 16.68 -13.40 17.71
N THR A 36 15.75 -13.08 18.62
CA THR A 36 15.03 -11.80 18.64
C THR A 36 16.00 -10.61 18.64
N LYS A 37 17.04 -10.63 19.48
CA LYS A 37 18.06 -9.57 19.51
C LYS A 37 18.85 -9.46 18.20
N VAL A 38 19.12 -10.57 17.52
CA VAL A 38 19.78 -10.56 16.21
C VAL A 38 18.87 -9.95 15.16
N ILE A 39 17.60 -10.36 15.11
CA ILE A 39 16.59 -9.82 14.20
C ILE A 39 16.43 -8.31 14.41
N GLN A 40 16.29 -7.88 15.67
CA GLN A 40 16.20 -6.47 16.02
C GLN A 40 17.38 -5.67 15.45
N LYS A 41 18.62 -6.09 15.74
CA LYS A 41 19.83 -5.39 15.27
C LYS A 41 20.04 -5.43 13.76
N ALA A 42 19.52 -6.46 13.09
CA ALA A 42 19.71 -6.64 11.65
C ALA A 42 18.62 -5.94 10.82
N CYS A 43 17.41 -5.80 11.35
CA CYS A 43 16.25 -5.35 10.60
C CYS A 43 15.72 -3.98 11.05
N PHE A 44 16.08 -3.49 12.23
CA PHE A 44 15.61 -2.22 12.78
C PHE A 44 16.77 -1.24 12.95
N ASP A 45 16.49 0.06 12.88
CA ASP A 45 17.49 1.09 13.13
C ASP A 45 17.80 1.24 14.63
N LYS A 46 18.72 2.16 14.92
CA LYS A 46 19.16 2.48 16.30
C LYS A 46 18.04 3.01 17.21
N ASP A 47 16.96 3.54 16.62
CA ASP A 47 15.80 4.10 17.33
C ASP A 47 14.64 3.09 17.40
N ASP A 48 14.92 1.81 17.09
CA ASP A 48 13.99 0.69 17.03
C ASP A 48 12.86 0.86 16.00
N ARG A 49 13.17 1.52 14.87
CA ARG A 49 12.20 1.73 13.78
C ARG A 49 12.53 0.84 12.59
N LEU A 50 11.50 0.44 11.85
CA LEU A 50 11.68 -0.32 10.62
C LEU A 50 12.21 0.60 9.50
N PRO A 51 13.44 0.40 8.98
CA PRO A 51 14.05 1.33 8.04
C PRO A 51 13.45 1.18 6.64
N ILE A 52 13.33 2.30 5.91
CA ILE A 52 12.98 2.27 4.49
C ILE A 52 14.22 1.87 3.68
N GLY A 53 14.06 0.92 2.75
CA GLY A 53 15.14 0.47 1.85
C GLY A 53 15.80 -0.85 2.23
N TYR A 54 15.49 -1.42 3.40
CA TYR A 54 15.92 -2.77 3.75
C TYR A 54 15.05 -3.80 3.00
N LEU A 55 15.69 -4.87 2.51
CA LEU A 55 15.01 -5.98 1.82
C LEU A 55 13.99 -6.69 2.73
N THR A 56 14.21 -6.65 4.04
CA THR A 56 13.35 -7.29 5.04
C THR A 56 12.13 -6.44 5.40
N SER A 57 12.22 -5.10 5.32
CA SER A 57 11.17 -4.19 5.79
C SER A 57 9.79 -4.43 5.18
N PRO A 58 9.63 -4.62 3.85
CA PRO A 58 8.30 -4.88 3.28
C PRO A 58 7.66 -6.16 3.82
N ARG A 59 8.47 -7.20 4.08
CA ARG A 59 7.97 -8.47 4.62
C ARG A 59 7.59 -8.35 6.09
N ILE A 60 8.41 -7.67 6.88
CA ILE A 60 8.13 -7.40 8.29
C ILE A 60 6.85 -6.57 8.42
N ALA A 61 6.73 -5.49 7.64
CA ALA A 61 5.54 -4.64 7.67
C ALA A 61 4.27 -5.43 7.32
N ASN A 62 4.32 -6.32 6.32
CA ASN A 62 3.17 -7.16 5.99
C ASN A 62 2.84 -8.18 7.09
N ALA A 63 3.84 -8.78 7.74
CA ALA A 63 3.62 -9.70 8.85
C ALA A 63 2.95 -9.00 10.04
N VAL A 64 3.45 -7.81 10.40
CA VAL A 64 2.92 -6.99 11.49
C VAL A 64 1.49 -6.51 11.19
N MET A 65 1.18 -6.18 9.93
CA MET A 65 -0.16 -5.74 9.53
C MET A 65 -1.19 -6.85 9.41
N PHE A 66 -0.79 -8.13 9.44
CA PHE A 66 -1.69 -9.24 9.18
C PHE A 66 -2.89 -9.30 10.15
N GLY A 67 -2.63 -9.14 11.45
CA GLY A 67 -3.70 -9.12 12.45
C GLY A 67 -4.67 -7.95 12.26
N PHE A 68 -4.13 -6.76 11.98
CA PHE A 68 -4.93 -5.57 11.71
C PHE A 68 -5.79 -5.73 10.44
N ASP A 69 -5.20 -6.27 9.37
CA ASP A 69 -5.89 -6.52 8.11
C ASP A 69 -7.08 -7.46 8.31
N ASN A 70 -6.91 -8.54 9.09
CA ASN A 70 -8.01 -9.45 9.41
C ASN A 70 -9.12 -8.78 10.22
N ALA A 71 -8.76 -8.02 11.27
CA ALA A 71 -9.74 -7.28 12.07
C ALA A 71 -10.54 -6.28 11.22
N LEU A 72 -9.89 -5.63 10.25
CA LEU A 72 -10.55 -4.74 9.31
C LEU A 72 -11.49 -5.50 8.36
N LEU A 73 -11.07 -6.67 7.88
CA LEU A 73 -11.88 -7.54 7.04
C LEU A 73 -13.11 -8.11 7.76
N ASP A 74 -13.11 -8.18 9.08
CA ASP A 74 -14.27 -8.58 9.89
C ASP A 74 -15.32 -7.45 9.99
N ILE A 75 -14.92 -6.18 9.85
CA ILE A 75 -15.81 -5.01 9.97
C ILE A 75 -16.56 -4.73 8.65
N ILE A 76 -15.87 -4.86 7.52
CA ILE A 76 -16.35 -4.46 6.19
C ILE A 76 -17.61 -5.20 5.69
N PRO A 77 -17.88 -6.49 6.04
CA PRO A 77 -19.04 -7.24 5.56
C PRO A 77 -20.40 -6.68 5.97
N ASP A 78 -20.47 -5.71 6.90
CA ASP A 78 -21.71 -5.05 7.28
C ASP A 78 -22.32 -4.25 6.10
N LYS A 79 -23.12 -4.93 5.29
CA LYS A 79 -23.82 -4.35 4.12
C LYS A 79 -24.74 -3.20 4.50
N SER A 80 -25.25 -3.17 5.74
CA SER A 80 -26.11 -2.09 6.21
C SER A 80 -25.32 -0.78 6.32
N LYS A 81 -24.04 -0.84 6.69
CA LYS A 81 -23.15 0.33 6.76
C LYS A 81 -22.43 0.60 5.44
N PHE A 82 -21.92 -0.44 4.80
CA PHE A 82 -20.92 -0.31 3.74
C PHE A 82 -21.38 -0.73 2.35
N GLY A 83 -22.57 -1.34 2.19
CA GLY A 83 -23.01 -1.85 0.89
C GLY A 83 -22.13 -3.00 0.40
N ASN A 84 -21.92 -3.10 -0.91
CA ASN A 84 -20.93 -4.02 -1.49
C ASN A 84 -19.56 -3.35 -1.49
N ALA A 85 -18.86 -3.48 -0.37
CA ALA A 85 -17.57 -2.84 -0.13
C ALA A 85 -16.39 -3.79 -0.31
N VAL A 86 -15.27 -3.23 -0.77
CA VAL A 86 -13.98 -3.90 -0.90
C VAL A 86 -12.90 -2.97 -0.37
N VAL A 87 -12.01 -3.50 0.46
CA VAL A 87 -10.77 -2.82 0.85
C VAL A 87 -9.58 -3.48 0.15
N THR A 88 -8.60 -2.67 -0.24
CA THR A 88 -7.32 -3.13 -0.75
C THR A 88 -6.22 -2.35 -0.08
N ARG A 89 -5.20 -3.05 0.41
CA ARG A 89 -4.00 -2.45 1.00
C ARG A 89 -2.78 -2.67 0.10
N TYR A 90 -2.01 -1.62 -0.13
CA TYR A 90 -0.69 -1.69 -0.77
C TYR A 90 0.31 -0.93 0.11
N ALA A 91 1.11 -1.68 0.88
CA ALA A 91 1.94 -1.10 1.95
C ALA A 91 1.11 -0.25 2.93
N ASP A 92 1.33 1.07 2.96
CA ASP A 92 0.64 2.09 3.75
C ASP A 92 -0.62 2.67 3.09
N ASP A 93 -0.76 2.48 1.78
CA ASP A 93 -1.93 2.92 1.05
C ASP A 93 -3.11 1.96 1.24
N PHE A 94 -4.26 2.50 1.63
CA PHE A 94 -5.55 1.82 1.68
C PHE A 94 -6.54 2.43 0.71
N VAL A 95 -7.20 1.56 -0.05
CA VAL A 95 -8.27 1.91 -0.98
C VAL A 95 -9.53 1.20 -0.52
N PHE A 96 -10.54 1.99 -0.17
CA PHE A 96 -11.87 1.49 0.14
C PHE A 96 -12.84 1.86 -0.98
N SER A 97 -13.44 0.84 -1.60
CA SER A 97 -14.40 0.96 -2.69
C SER A 97 -15.76 0.47 -2.23
N THR A 98 -16.84 1.18 -2.60
CA THR A 98 -18.22 0.87 -2.20
C THR A 98 -19.20 1.39 -3.24
N ASP A 99 -20.36 0.75 -3.35
CA ASP A 99 -21.52 1.22 -4.11
C ASP A 99 -22.48 2.09 -3.27
N LYS A 100 -22.24 2.21 -1.97
CA LYS A 100 -23.10 2.95 -1.05
C LYS A 100 -22.61 4.38 -0.82
N ARG A 101 -23.48 5.35 -1.15
CA ARG A 101 -23.20 6.78 -0.91
C ARG A 101 -23.00 7.04 0.60
N GLY A 102 -21.94 7.78 0.93
CA GLY A 102 -21.60 8.13 2.31
C GLY A 102 -20.79 7.08 3.07
N ALA A 103 -20.75 5.83 2.60
CA ALA A 103 -20.06 4.74 3.28
C ALA A 103 -18.54 4.99 3.42
N CYS A 104 -17.89 5.71 2.50
CA CYS A 104 -16.47 6.04 2.65
C CYS A 104 -16.16 6.86 3.91
N ARG A 105 -17.07 7.77 4.33
CA ARG A 105 -16.87 8.54 5.57
C ARG A 105 -17.03 7.65 6.79
N ILE A 106 -18.04 6.80 6.77
CA ILE A 106 -18.30 5.80 7.83
C ILE A 106 -17.09 4.87 7.95
N PHE A 107 -16.51 4.45 6.83
CA PHE A 107 -15.33 3.59 6.80
C PHE A 107 -14.12 4.27 7.45
N VAL A 108 -13.83 5.55 7.12
CA VAL A 108 -12.71 6.26 7.74
C VAL A 108 -12.89 6.36 9.25
N ASN A 109 -14.10 6.63 9.74
CA ASN A 109 -14.36 6.64 11.18
C ASN A 109 -14.15 5.26 11.82
N ALA A 110 -14.67 4.20 11.20
CA ALA A 110 -14.49 2.83 11.69
C ALA A 110 -13.01 2.39 11.68
N PHE A 111 -12.24 2.85 10.69
CA PHE A 111 -10.81 2.62 10.60
C PHE A 111 -10.04 3.37 11.70
N GLU A 112 -10.40 4.63 11.99
CA GLU A 112 -9.84 5.39 13.11
C GLU A 112 -10.18 4.73 14.45
N GLU A 113 -11.41 4.27 14.66
CA GLU A 113 -11.82 3.54 15.86
C GLU A 113 -11.01 2.25 16.03
N LEU A 114 -10.80 1.48 14.95
CA LEU A 114 -9.96 0.29 14.98
C LEU A 114 -8.52 0.67 15.34
N LEU A 115 -7.94 1.68 14.69
CA LEU A 115 -6.59 2.16 15.02
C LEU A 115 -6.44 2.59 16.48
N ASN A 116 -7.44 3.27 17.05
CA ASN A 116 -7.40 3.73 18.44
C ASN A 116 -7.46 2.57 19.45
N THR A 117 -8.04 1.43 19.06
CA THR A 117 -8.06 0.22 19.91
C THR A 117 -6.88 -0.72 19.61
N TRP A 118 -6.19 -0.51 18.48
CA TRP A 118 -5.03 -1.29 18.06
C TRP A 118 -3.76 -0.81 18.78
N THR A 119 -3.10 -1.71 19.51
CA THR A 119 -1.96 -1.35 20.36
C THR A 119 -0.60 -1.54 19.68
N SER A 120 -0.54 -2.35 18.62
CA SER A 120 0.72 -2.78 18.00
C SER A 120 0.49 -3.19 16.55
N PRO A 121 0.95 -2.42 15.54
CA PRO A 121 1.72 -1.18 15.63
C PRO A 121 0.86 0.06 15.94
N ASN A 122 1.48 1.10 16.50
CA ASN A 122 0.83 2.40 16.74
C ASN A 122 0.82 3.23 15.45
N LEU A 123 -0.31 3.19 14.74
CA LEU A 123 -0.46 3.80 13.43
C LEU A 123 -1.42 5.00 13.47
N LYS A 124 -1.22 5.93 12.54
CA LYS A 124 -2.08 7.11 12.38
C LYS A 124 -2.43 7.32 10.92
N ILE A 125 -3.65 7.79 10.67
CA ILE A 125 -4.10 8.16 9.32
C ILE A 125 -3.45 9.48 8.92
N ASN A 126 -2.94 9.53 7.69
CA ASN A 126 -2.51 10.77 7.07
C ASN A 126 -3.71 11.53 6.52
N ALA A 127 -4.30 12.40 7.36
CA ALA A 127 -5.48 13.19 6.99
C ALA A 127 -5.24 14.03 5.71
N THR A 128 -4.00 14.51 5.50
CA THR A 128 -3.65 15.32 4.32
C THR A 128 -3.64 14.53 3.02
N LYS A 129 -3.44 13.20 3.07
CA LYS A 129 -3.45 12.30 1.92
C LYS A 129 -4.73 11.47 1.81
N THR A 130 -5.63 11.53 2.80
CA THR A 130 -6.96 10.94 2.69
C THR A 130 -7.80 11.73 1.68
N ARG A 131 -8.37 11.01 0.72
CA ARG A 131 -9.17 11.57 -0.37
C ARG A 131 -10.44 10.74 -0.55
N TYR A 132 -11.55 11.45 -0.81
CA TYR A 132 -12.82 10.84 -1.17
C TYR A 132 -13.07 11.09 -2.64
N MET A 133 -13.29 10.02 -3.40
CA MET A 133 -13.51 10.09 -4.84
C MET A 133 -14.78 9.34 -5.20
N SER A 134 -15.38 9.70 -6.34
CA SER A 134 -16.54 9.01 -6.89
C SER A 134 -16.42 8.92 -8.40
N ARG A 135 -17.03 7.90 -9.01
CA ARG A 135 -17.05 7.74 -10.47
C ARG A 135 -17.65 8.96 -11.20
N ALA A 136 -18.71 9.54 -10.63
CA ALA A 136 -19.33 10.75 -11.17
C ALA A 136 -18.37 11.95 -11.20
N GLY A 137 -17.39 12.00 -10.27
CA GLY A 137 -16.36 13.03 -10.22
C GLY A 137 -15.22 12.86 -11.23
N GLY A 138 -15.20 11.76 -12.00
CA GLY A 138 -14.18 11.50 -13.02
C GLY A 138 -13.34 10.25 -12.73
N SER A 139 -12.20 10.16 -13.43
CA SER A 139 -11.24 9.06 -13.23
C SER A 139 -10.46 9.22 -11.92
N MET A 140 -10.15 8.10 -11.30
CA MET A 140 -9.40 8.04 -10.04
C MET A 140 -7.96 7.62 -10.31
N LEU A 141 -7.02 8.08 -9.49
CA LEU A 141 -5.64 7.61 -9.52
C LEU A 141 -5.39 6.74 -8.29
N ILE A 142 -5.06 5.48 -8.50
CA ILE A 142 -4.82 4.49 -7.46
C ILE A 142 -3.48 3.83 -7.77
N THR A 143 -2.52 3.91 -6.84
CA THR A 143 -1.17 3.32 -6.98
C THR A 143 -0.47 3.65 -8.32
N GLY A 144 -0.70 4.86 -8.86
CA GLY A 144 -0.13 5.32 -10.13
C GLY A 144 -0.90 4.89 -11.39
N LEU A 145 -1.95 4.08 -11.24
CA LEU A 145 -2.84 3.66 -12.31
C LEU A 145 -4.13 4.48 -12.30
N ARG A 146 -4.63 4.79 -13.49
CA ARG A 146 -5.88 5.52 -13.66
C ARG A 146 -7.02 4.52 -13.76
N VAL A 147 -8.00 4.63 -12.87
CA VAL A 147 -9.27 3.91 -12.96
C VAL A 147 -10.29 4.84 -13.63
N LYS A 148 -10.74 4.46 -14.82
CA LYS A 148 -11.75 5.18 -15.62
C LYS A 148 -13.14 5.01 -15.01
N GLN A 149 -14.11 5.78 -15.51
CA GLN A 149 -15.49 5.77 -14.98
C GLN A 149 -16.20 4.43 -15.21
N ASP A 150 -15.92 3.79 -16.35
CA ASP A 150 -16.38 2.44 -16.72
C ASP A 150 -15.72 1.32 -15.89
N GLY A 151 -14.70 1.65 -15.10
CA GLY A 151 -13.94 0.70 -14.29
C GLY A 151 -12.69 0.15 -14.98
N GLU A 152 -12.42 0.53 -16.23
CA GLU A 152 -11.19 0.14 -16.91
C GLU A 152 -9.96 0.80 -16.26
N ILE A 153 -8.86 0.05 -16.26
CA ILE A 153 -7.57 0.53 -15.80
C ILE A 153 -6.78 1.04 -17.01
N GLY A 154 -6.06 2.14 -16.84
CA GLY A 154 -5.12 2.61 -17.85
C GLY A 154 -4.03 3.49 -17.27
N VAL A 155 -3.17 4.00 -18.13
CA VAL A 155 -2.11 4.92 -17.72
C VAL A 155 -2.62 6.36 -17.69
N HIS A 156 -2.00 7.20 -16.84
CA HIS A 156 -2.34 8.61 -16.80
C HIS A 156 -2.04 9.29 -18.16
N PRO A 157 -2.91 10.17 -18.69
CA PRO A 157 -2.69 10.83 -19.98
C PRO A 157 -1.31 11.49 -20.12
N ASN A 158 -0.85 12.21 -19.08
CA ASN A 158 0.48 12.83 -19.06
C ASN A 158 1.62 11.81 -19.21
N TYR A 159 1.47 10.62 -18.62
CA TYR A 159 2.46 9.55 -18.77
C TYR A 159 2.48 9.03 -20.20
N ARG A 160 1.30 8.78 -20.79
CA ARG A 160 1.18 8.37 -22.19
C ARG A 160 1.78 9.41 -23.15
N ASP A 161 1.53 10.69 -22.91
CA ASP A 161 2.05 11.76 -23.76
C ASP A 161 3.57 11.91 -23.61
N HIS A 162 4.12 11.65 -22.42
CA HIS A 162 5.56 11.53 -22.21
C HIS A 162 6.15 10.37 -23.03
N VAL A 163 5.56 9.17 -22.98
CA VAL A 163 6.02 8.02 -23.77
C VAL A 163 5.93 8.31 -25.28
N ARG A 164 4.85 8.97 -25.74
CA ARG A 164 4.71 9.41 -27.14
C ARG A 164 5.81 10.40 -27.56
N LEU A 165 6.20 11.32 -26.68
CA LEU A 165 7.32 12.22 -26.94
C LEU A 165 8.63 11.44 -27.09
N LEU A 166 8.92 10.49 -26.20
CA LEU A 166 10.11 9.65 -26.28
C LEU A 166 10.15 8.85 -27.60
N LEU A 167 9.02 8.26 -28.02
CA LEU A 167 8.91 7.58 -29.32
C LEU A 167 9.20 8.52 -30.51
N LYS A 168 8.66 9.75 -30.49
CA LYS A 168 8.93 10.75 -31.54
C LYS A 168 10.40 11.14 -31.58
N LEU A 169 11.05 11.30 -30.43
CA LEU A 169 12.48 11.60 -30.37
C LEU A 169 13.33 10.43 -30.87
N TYR A 170 12.95 9.20 -30.51
CA TYR A 170 13.61 7.98 -30.97
C TYR A 170 13.53 7.83 -32.50
N ALA A 171 12.33 7.98 -33.08
CA ALA A 171 12.11 7.91 -34.53
C ALA A 171 12.91 8.95 -35.32
N ASN A 172 13.20 10.11 -34.71
CA ASN A 172 13.99 11.17 -35.32
C ASN A 172 15.50 11.09 -34.98
N ALA A 173 15.97 10.00 -34.36
CA ALA A 173 17.35 9.84 -33.88
C ALA A 173 17.83 10.96 -32.94
N LYS A 174 16.92 11.58 -32.19
CA LYS A 174 17.19 12.68 -31.24
C LYS A 174 17.14 12.23 -29.77
N LEU A 175 16.87 10.95 -29.51
CA LEU A 175 16.82 10.40 -28.16
C LEU A 175 18.22 9.99 -27.69
N LYS A 176 18.57 10.33 -26.44
CA LYS A 176 19.85 9.94 -25.83
C LYS A 176 19.87 8.43 -25.58
N SER A 177 21.06 7.83 -25.64
CA SER A 177 21.27 6.37 -25.45
C SER A 177 20.62 5.84 -24.17
N ASP A 178 20.79 6.53 -23.04
CA ASP A 178 20.25 6.11 -21.74
C ASP A 178 18.71 6.11 -21.73
N ASP A 179 18.11 7.03 -22.48
CA ASP A 179 16.65 7.15 -22.59
C ASP A 179 16.06 6.11 -23.54
N VAL A 180 16.85 5.52 -24.44
CA VAL A 180 16.41 4.37 -25.27
C VAL A 180 16.13 3.15 -24.37
N VAL A 181 17.01 2.88 -23.40
CA VAL A 181 16.81 1.78 -22.44
C VAL A 181 15.56 2.02 -21.58
N ARG A 182 15.37 3.27 -21.13
CA ARG A 182 14.18 3.67 -20.37
C ARG A 182 12.90 3.56 -21.18
N LEU A 183 12.93 3.94 -22.47
CA LEU A 183 11.79 3.83 -23.37
C LEU A 183 11.28 2.39 -23.45
N ASN A 184 12.15 1.39 -23.52
CA ASN A 184 11.72 -0.02 -23.47
C ASN A 184 10.96 -0.35 -22.19
N GLY A 185 11.44 0.12 -21.04
CA GLY A 185 10.74 -0.06 -19.77
C GLY A 185 9.38 0.64 -19.74
N HIS A 186 9.31 1.86 -20.27
CA HIS A 186 8.05 2.59 -20.39
C HIS A 186 7.04 1.86 -21.29
N LEU A 187 7.47 1.34 -22.44
CA LEU A 187 6.62 0.58 -23.36
C LEU A 187 6.12 -0.71 -22.73
N ALA A 188 6.99 -1.46 -22.04
CA ALA A 188 6.60 -2.67 -21.33
C ALA A 188 5.55 -2.38 -20.24
N PHE A 189 5.72 -1.27 -19.49
CA PHE A 189 4.74 -0.85 -18.51
C PHE A 189 3.40 -0.45 -19.14
N VAL A 190 3.40 0.34 -20.22
CA VAL A 190 2.16 0.70 -20.93
C VAL A 190 1.47 -0.55 -21.46
N GLN A 191 2.21 -1.47 -22.09
CA GLN A 191 1.67 -2.73 -22.59
C GLN A 191 1.02 -3.57 -21.49
N PHE A 192 1.59 -3.56 -20.28
CA PHE A 192 1.03 -4.29 -19.14
C PHE A 192 -0.20 -3.58 -18.54
N ALA A 193 -0.12 -2.26 -18.35
CA ALA A 193 -1.09 -1.49 -17.58
C ALA A 193 -2.27 -0.93 -18.41
N ASP A 194 -2.08 -0.73 -19.71
CA ASP A 194 -3.05 -0.16 -20.64
C ASP A 194 -2.81 -0.73 -22.06
N PRO A 195 -3.07 -2.03 -22.30
CA PRO A 195 -2.77 -2.69 -23.57
C PRO A 195 -3.62 -2.24 -24.76
N GLN A 196 -4.65 -1.43 -24.54
CA GLN A 196 -5.63 -1.00 -25.56
C GLN A 196 -5.27 0.34 -26.21
#